data_AF-A0A2E9M0M3-F1
#
_entry.id   AF-A0A2E9M0M3-F1
#
_cell.length_a   1.000
_cell.length_b   1.000
_cell.length_c   1.000
_cell.angle_alpha   90.00
_cell.angle_beta   90.00
_cell.angle_gamma   90.00
#
_symmetry.space_group_name_H-M   'P 1'
#
loop_
_entity.id
_entity.type
_entity.pdbx_description
1 polymer ?
#
loop_
_entity_poly.entity_id
_entity_poly.type
_entity_poly.pdbx_seq_one_letter_code
_entity_poly.pdbx_strand_id
1 'polypeptide(L)'
;MVSQLSISGRVSQPHKARFFGLAKRLGQSVLMLAVSVGGASLCYAQGPDFGVLVEPLTAIDRQFMAEQRGRVQALANRLGRGLTGNVDRDLNTLQRILDERMVPASDTLTLQAMGLVFGDLLGDRLSMQWVVYRDRQGRSRALRYRDLDVFLFPITMISRRQEAGSDRRLRPLFDETVAETRPLLPGGKWFQ
;
A
#
# COMPACT_ATOMS: atom_id res chain seq x y z
N MET A 1 23.85 -11.38 -20.62
CA MET A 1 22.94 -12.27 -19.88
C MET A 1 22.84 -11.72 -18.47
N VAL A 2 21.77 -10.99 -18.16
CA VAL A 2 21.56 -10.37 -16.84
C VAL A 2 20.36 -11.07 -16.22
N SER A 3 20.59 -11.71 -15.08
CA SER A 3 19.62 -12.55 -14.38
C SER A 3 18.35 -11.76 -14.04
N GLN A 4 17.20 -12.26 -14.49
CA GLN A 4 15.90 -11.83 -14.02
C GLN A 4 15.77 -12.11 -12.52
N LEU A 5 15.62 -11.05 -11.72
CA LEU A 5 15.04 -11.16 -10.40
C LEU A 5 13.54 -10.96 -10.53
N SER A 6 12.85 -12.07 -10.79
CA SER A 6 11.42 -12.22 -10.56
C SER A 6 11.15 -12.01 -9.08
N ILE A 7 10.64 -10.83 -8.70
CA ILE A 7 10.11 -10.58 -7.36
C ILE A 7 8.61 -10.32 -7.50
N SER A 8 7.86 -11.43 -7.53
CA SER A 8 6.46 -11.49 -7.15
C SER A 8 6.33 -11.13 -5.66
N GLY A 9 6.50 -9.85 -5.33
CA GLY A 9 6.20 -9.31 -4.02
C GLY A 9 4.73 -8.95 -3.92
N ARG A 10 3.83 -9.95 -3.83
CA ARG A 10 2.53 -9.71 -3.21
C ARG A 10 2.82 -9.11 -1.83
N VAL A 11 2.33 -7.89 -1.59
CA VAL A 11 2.35 -7.28 -0.27
C VAL A 11 1.40 -8.11 0.59
N SER A 12 1.92 -9.18 1.18
CA SER A 12 1.19 -9.96 2.19
C SER A 12 1.04 -9.09 3.42
N GLN A 13 -0.18 -8.63 3.65
CA GLN A 13 -0.57 -8.08 4.96
C GLN A 13 -0.33 -9.16 6.02
N PRO A 14 0.18 -8.81 7.21
CA PRO A 14 0.36 -9.78 8.28
C PRO A 14 -1.00 -10.28 8.77
N HIS A 15 -1.39 -11.49 8.36
CA HIS A 15 -2.57 -12.17 8.87
C HIS A 15 -2.29 -12.69 10.29
N LYS A 16 -2.79 -11.98 11.32
CA LYS A 16 -2.72 -12.45 12.71
C LYS A 16 -3.69 -13.63 12.90
N ALA A 17 -3.22 -14.86 12.68
CA ALA A 17 -3.95 -16.06 13.06
C ALA A 17 -3.86 -16.25 14.58
N ARG A 18 -4.97 -16.03 15.30
CA ARG A 18 -5.14 -16.47 16.68
C ARG A 18 -5.40 -17.98 16.67
N PHE A 19 -4.39 -18.78 17.00
CA PHE A 19 -4.59 -20.20 17.29
C PHE A 19 -4.82 -20.39 18.79
N PHE A 20 -6.07 -20.70 19.14
CA PHE A 20 -6.44 -21.36 20.38
C PHE A 20 -6.21 -22.87 20.19
N GLY A 21 -5.46 -23.51 21.09
CA GLY A 21 -5.18 -24.94 20.99
C GLY A 21 -4.59 -25.50 22.28
N LEU A 22 -5.47 -25.99 23.15
CA LEU A 22 -5.18 -26.82 24.31
C LEU A 22 -4.47 -28.12 23.88
N ALA A 23 -3.36 -28.49 24.54
CA ALA A 23 -2.96 -29.89 24.69
C ALA A 23 -2.07 -30.10 25.92
N LYS A 24 -2.42 -31.13 26.70
CA LYS A 24 -1.90 -31.49 28.02
C LYS A 24 -0.63 -32.36 27.94
N ARG A 25 0.24 -32.16 28.95
CA ARG A 25 1.05 -33.10 29.78
C ARG A 25 1.77 -34.31 29.12
N LEU A 26 3.06 -34.50 29.46
CA LEU A 26 3.56 -35.54 30.40
C LEU A 26 5.11 -35.54 30.49
N GLY A 27 5.69 -35.90 31.66
CA GLY A 27 7.05 -36.44 31.79
C GLY A 27 8.06 -35.66 32.65
N GLN A 28 8.17 -36.00 33.94
CA GLN A 28 9.29 -35.68 34.87
C GLN A 28 10.52 -36.60 34.50
N SER A 29 11.81 -36.41 34.82
CA SER A 29 12.51 -35.94 36.03
C SER A 29 14.02 -35.72 35.75
N VAL A 30 14.60 -34.68 36.37
CA VAL A 30 15.89 -34.55 37.12
C VAL A 30 17.20 -35.21 36.63
N LEU A 31 18.26 -34.40 36.43
CA LEU A 31 19.58 -34.56 37.07
C LEU A 31 20.42 -33.25 37.03
N MET A 32 21.01 -32.88 38.17
CA MET A 32 21.87 -31.70 38.42
C MET A 32 23.35 -31.90 38.03
N LEU A 33 24.10 -30.77 38.08
CA LEU A 33 25.57 -30.52 38.06
C LEU A 33 26.15 -30.13 36.68
N ALA A 34 26.97 -29.09 36.48
CA ALA A 34 27.62 -28.17 37.40
C ALA A 34 28.05 -26.86 36.67
N VAL A 35 28.01 -25.76 37.42
CA VAL A 35 28.78 -24.50 37.35
C VAL A 35 29.78 -24.30 36.20
N SER A 36 29.52 -23.26 35.39
CA SER A 36 30.51 -22.23 35.00
C SER A 36 29.75 -20.99 34.54
N VAL A 37 29.40 -20.12 35.49
CA VAL A 37 28.80 -18.80 35.23
C VAL A 37 29.89 -17.90 34.67
N GLY A 38 30.21 -18.08 33.39
CA GLY A 38 30.79 -17.02 32.57
C GLY A 38 29.69 -16.00 32.32
N GLY A 39 29.87 -14.78 32.83
CA GLY A 39 28.98 -13.65 32.59
C GLY A 39 29.02 -13.22 31.12
N ALA A 40 28.39 -14.00 30.25
CA ALA A 40 27.87 -13.50 29.00
C ALA A 40 26.41 -13.15 29.28
N SER A 41 26.18 -11.89 29.64
CA SER A 41 24.86 -11.29 29.51
C SER A 41 24.40 -11.55 28.07
N LEU A 42 23.54 -12.55 27.89
CA LEU A 42 22.71 -12.64 26.70
C LEU A 42 21.77 -11.43 26.78
N CYS A 43 22.28 -10.28 26.39
CA CYS A 43 21.46 -9.17 25.94
C CYS A 43 20.77 -9.67 24.68
N TYR A 44 19.67 -10.41 24.87
CA TYR A 44 18.62 -10.42 23.88
C TYR A 44 18.18 -8.96 23.77
N ALA A 45 18.80 -8.22 22.86
CA ALA A 45 18.26 -6.98 22.37
C ALA A 45 16.88 -7.35 21.82
N GLN A 46 15.85 -7.14 22.63
CA GLN A 46 14.48 -7.06 22.16
C GLN A 46 14.49 -5.83 21.23
N GLY A 47 14.85 -6.02 19.96
CA GLY A 47 14.66 -5.00 18.95
C GLY A 47 13.19 -4.55 19.03
N PRO A 48 12.88 -3.26 18.84
CA PRO A 48 11.51 -2.79 18.94
C PRO A 48 10.63 -3.70 18.07
N ASP A 49 9.55 -4.23 18.64
CA ASP A 49 8.50 -4.86 17.85
C ASP A 49 7.90 -3.75 16.98
N PHE A 50 8.47 -3.55 15.79
CA PHE A 50 8.02 -2.57 14.80
C PHE A 50 6.71 -3.07 14.19
N GLY A 51 5.67 -3.13 15.02
CA GLY A 51 4.31 -3.38 14.60
C GLY A 51 3.87 -2.33 13.59
N VAL A 52 2.88 -2.72 12.78
CA VAL A 52 2.22 -1.78 11.87
C VAL A 52 1.49 -0.73 12.71
N LEU A 53 1.79 0.55 12.46
CA LEU A 53 1.10 1.68 13.06
C LEU A 53 0.25 2.40 12.00
N VAL A 54 -1.02 2.59 12.31
CA VAL A 54 -1.98 3.29 11.44
C VAL A 54 -2.49 4.52 12.18
N GLU A 55 -2.28 5.69 11.59
CA GLU A 55 -2.65 6.98 12.16
C GLU A 55 -3.57 7.74 11.21
N PRO A 56 -4.44 8.62 11.72
CA PRO A 56 -5.16 9.56 10.87
C PRO A 56 -4.19 10.50 10.14
N LEU A 57 -4.60 11.05 9.00
CA LEU A 57 -3.83 12.08 8.31
C LEU A 57 -3.64 13.30 9.23
N THR A 58 -2.41 13.78 9.33
CA THR A 58 -2.10 15.07 9.96
C THR A 58 -2.44 16.23 9.02
N ALA A 59 -2.36 17.47 9.52
CA ALA A 59 -2.50 18.66 8.68
C ALA A 59 -1.40 18.73 7.59
N ILE A 60 -0.17 18.37 7.95
CA ILE A 60 0.97 18.31 7.02
C ILE A 60 0.72 17.26 5.93
N ASP A 61 0.12 16.13 6.28
CA ASP A 61 -0.24 15.11 5.29
C ASP A 61 -1.27 15.61 4.29
N ARG A 62 -2.33 16.27 4.78
CA ARG A 62 -3.36 16.83 3.93
C ARG A 62 -2.79 17.87 2.98
N GLN A 63 -1.93 18.75 3.49
CA GLN A 63 -1.27 19.77 2.69
C GLN A 63 -0.40 19.15 1.58
N PHE A 64 0.47 18.21 1.95
CA PHE A 64 1.29 17.47 0.97
C PHE A 64 0.44 16.82 -0.11
N MET A 65 -0.64 16.13 0.28
CA MET A 65 -1.54 15.47 -0.66
C MET A 65 -2.26 16.48 -1.56
N ALA A 66 -2.66 17.64 -1.04
CA ALA A 66 -3.26 18.71 -1.83
C ALA A 66 -2.29 19.25 -2.90
N GLU A 67 -1.02 19.42 -2.54
CA GLU A 67 0.03 19.83 -3.49
C GLU A 67 0.24 18.78 -4.60
N GLN A 68 0.22 17.48 -4.25
CA GLN A 68 0.28 16.41 -5.25
C GLN A 68 -0.92 16.44 -6.20
N ARG A 69 -2.14 16.65 -5.69
CA ARG A 69 -3.33 16.83 -6.54
C ARG A 69 -3.20 18.05 -7.45
N GLY A 70 -2.70 19.17 -6.93
CA GLY A 70 -2.44 20.38 -7.71
C GLY A 70 -1.45 20.15 -8.86
N ARG A 71 -0.40 19.37 -8.63
CA ARG A 71 0.57 18.96 -9.67
C ARG A 71 -0.10 18.20 -10.81
N VAL A 72 -0.95 17.22 -10.49
CA VAL A 72 -1.65 16.43 -11.53
C VAL A 72 -2.74 17.26 -12.21
N GLN A 73 -3.43 18.14 -11.46
CA GLN A 73 -4.39 19.09 -12.01
C GLN A 73 -3.73 20.00 -13.06
N ALA A 74 -2.50 20.48 -12.83
CA ALA A 74 -1.78 21.28 -13.80
C ALA A 74 -1.49 20.50 -15.11
N LEU A 75 -1.18 19.21 -15.01
CA LEU A 75 -1.02 18.34 -16.18
C LEU A 75 -2.35 18.15 -16.93
N ALA A 76 -3.45 17.91 -16.20
CA ALA A 76 -4.78 17.82 -16.81
C ALA A 76 -5.18 19.12 -17.53
N ASN A 77 -4.89 20.28 -16.92
CA ASN A 77 -5.20 21.58 -17.51
C ASN A 77 -4.46 21.82 -18.84
N ARG A 78 -3.23 21.32 -18.98
CA ARG A 78 -2.47 21.38 -20.25
C ARG A 78 -3.11 20.55 -21.36
N LEU A 79 -3.94 19.55 -21.01
CA LEU A 79 -4.77 18.79 -21.95
C LEU A 79 -6.14 19.45 -22.22
N GLY A 80 -6.40 20.64 -21.67
CA GLY A 80 -7.71 21.30 -21.73
C GLY A 80 -8.77 20.60 -20.87
N ARG A 81 -8.35 19.86 -19.82
CA ARG A 81 -9.23 19.08 -18.95
C ARG A 81 -9.03 19.47 -17.49
N GLY A 82 -9.99 19.12 -16.65
CA GLY A 82 -9.81 19.15 -15.19
C GLY A 82 -9.99 17.78 -14.53
N LEU A 83 -9.51 17.61 -13.31
CA LEU A 83 -9.90 16.49 -12.46
C LEU A 83 -11.21 16.84 -11.74
N THR A 84 -12.11 15.87 -11.62
CA THR A 84 -13.47 16.10 -11.08
C THR A 84 -13.91 15.06 -10.05
N GLY A 85 -13.15 14.00 -9.86
CA GLY A 85 -13.56 12.82 -9.09
C GLY A 85 -14.42 11.84 -9.90
N ASN A 86 -14.81 12.17 -11.13
CA ASN A 86 -15.50 11.22 -12.00
C ASN A 86 -14.52 10.16 -12.51
N VAL A 87 -14.74 8.91 -12.13
CA VAL A 87 -13.85 7.78 -12.42
C VAL A 87 -13.54 7.65 -13.92
N ASP A 88 -14.55 7.63 -14.79
CA ASP A 88 -14.35 7.40 -16.22
C ASP A 88 -13.53 8.52 -16.87
N ARG A 89 -13.89 9.77 -16.58
CA ARG A 89 -13.21 10.96 -17.11
C ARG A 89 -11.78 11.08 -16.58
N ASP A 90 -11.61 10.94 -15.27
CA ASP A 90 -10.33 11.23 -14.62
C ASP A 90 -9.34 10.10 -14.91
N LEU A 91 -9.77 8.82 -14.97
CA LEU A 91 -8.90 7.73 -15.46
C LEU A 91 -8.48 7.96 -16.92
N ASN A 92 -9.38 8.39 -17.79
CA ASN A 92 -9.03 8.72 -19.18
C ASN A 92 -8.02 9.88 -19.25
N THR A 93 -8.15 10.86 -18.35
CA THR A 93 -7.23 12.00 -18.27
C THR A 93 -5.85 11.58 -17.77
N LEU A 94 -5.77 10.80 -16.70
CA LEU A 94 -4.51 10.24 -16.21
C LEU A 94 -3.82 9.36 -17.26
N GLN A 95 -4.60 8.54 -17.99
CA GLN A 95 -4.06 7.71 -19.05
C GLN A 95 -3.48 8.55 -20.18
N ARG A 96 -4.17 9.62 -20.59
CA ARG A 96 -3.71 10.52 -21.65
C ARG A 96 -2.42 11.25 -21.27
N ILE A 97 -2.26 11.63 -20.00
CA ILE A 97 -0.99 12.18 -19.48
C ILE A 97 0.18 11.21 -19.70
N LEU A 98 -0.04 9.90 -19.47
CA LEU A 98 0.97 8.87 -19.72
C LEU A 98 1.21 8.63 -21.21
N ASP A 99 0.14 8.53 -22.00
CA ASP A 99 0.20 8.26 -23.44
C ASP A 99 0.95 9.36 -24.19
N GLU A 100 0.70 10.63 -23.84
CA GLU A 100 1.37 11.79 -24.40
C GLU A 100 2.77 12.03 -23.81
N ARG A 101 3.24 11.13 -22.93
CA ARG A 101 4.56 11.17 -22.25
C ARG A 101 4.83 12.53 -21.59
N MET A 102 3.79 13.15 -21.03
CA MET A 102 3.90 14.44 -20.33
C MET A 102 4.71 14.33 -19.04
N VAL A 103 4.91 13.10 -18.54
CA VAL A 103 5.69 12.77 -17.35
C VAL A 103 6.71 11.69 -17.73
N PRO A 104 8.02 11.96 -17.62
CA PRO A 104 9.05 10.95 -17.85
C PRO A 104 8.97 9.79 -16.86
N ALA A 105 9.37 8.58 -17.28
CA ALA A 105 9.42 7.42 -16.39
C ALA A 105 10.36 7.61 -15.18
N SER A 106 11.35 8.50 -15.28
CA SER A 106 12.26 8.88 -14.19
C SER A 106 11.68 9.90 -13.21
N ASP A 107 10.56 10.55 -13.53
CA ASP A 107 9.88 11.48 -12.62
C ASP A 107 8.94 10.72 -11.67
N THR A 108 9.55 9.93 -10.78
CA THR A 108 8.85 9.11 -9.80
C THR A 108 7.92 9.95 -8.92
N LEU A 109 8.29 11.19 -8.57
CA LEU A 109 7.46 12.05 -7.72
C LEU A 109 6.16 12.44 -8.41
N THR A 110 6.21 12.88 -9.67
CA THR A 110 5.00 13.22 -10.42
C THR A 110 4.16 11.96 -10.71
N LEU A 111 4.78 10.82 -11.02
CA LEU A 111 4.06 9.55 -11.18
C LEU A 111 3.39 9.09 -9.88
N GLN A 112 4.02 9.34 -8.72
CA GLN A 112 3.42 9.07 -7.42
C GLN A 112 2.27 10.04 -7.10
N ALA A 113 2.37 11.30 -7.54
CA ALA A 113 1.25 12.25 -7.49
C ALA A 113 0.06 11.76 -8.31
N MET A 114 0.31 11.21 -9.52
CA MET A 114 -0.74 10.57 -10.32
C MET A 114 -1.33 9.35 -9.59
N GLY A 115 -0.49 8.55 -8.93
CA GLY A 115 -0.93 7.43 -8.09
C GLY A 115 -1.82 7.87 -6.92
N LEU A 116 -1.61 9.07 -6.38
CA LEU A 116 -2.48 9.66 -5.37
C LEU A 116 -3.87 10.01 -5.93
N VAL A 117 -3.96 10.67 -7.09
CA VAL A 117 -5.26 10.96 -7.73
C VAL A 117 -5.99 9.68 -8.14
N PHE A 118 -5.26 8.69 -8.66
CA PHE A 118 -5.79 7.34 -8.90
C PHE A 118 -6.33 6.70 -7.61
N GLY A 119 -5.63 6.92 -6.50
CA GLY A 119 -6.06 6.50 -5.17
C GLY A 119 -7.33 7.20 -4.69
N ASP A 120 -7.54 8.48 -4.99
CA ASP A 120 -8.79 9.16 -4.66
C ASP A 120 -9.99 8.48 -5.33
N LEU A 121 -9.85 8.12 -6.61
CA LEU A 121 -10.89 7.39 -7.35
C LEU A 121 -11.16 6.00 -6.75
N LEU A 122 -10.12 5.30 -6.30
CA LEU A 122 -10.27 4.00 -5.63
C LEU A 122 -10.94 4.15 -4.27
N GLY A 123 -10.54 5.17 -3.51
CA GLY A 123 -11.09 5.51 -2.20
C GLY A 123 -12.60 5.73 -2.28
N ASP A 124 -13.04 6.55 -3.24
CA ASP A 124 -14.46 6.81 -3.47
C ASP A 124 -15.19 5.53 -3.89
N ARG A 125 -14.62 4.75 -4.82
CA ARG A 125 -15.25 3.53 -5.36
C ARG A 125 -15.40 2.40 -4.35
N LEU A 126 -14.48 2.30 -3.39
CA LEU A 126 -14.40 1.24 -2.38
C LEU A 126 -14.80 1.74 -0.98
N SER A 127 -15.19 3.02 -0.85
CA SER A 127 -15.46 3.67 0.43
C SER A 127 -14.29 3.54 1.43
N MET A 128 -13.07 3.64 0.93
CA MET A 128 -11.84 3.59 1.72
C MET A 128 -11.30 5.00 1.96
N GLN A 129 -10.67 5.21 3.12
CA GLN A 129 -10.18 6.52 3.55
C GLN A 129 -8.67 6.51 3.63
N TRP A 130 -8.06 7.66 3.33
CA TRP A 130 -6.62 7.84 3.46
C TRP A 130 -6.18 7.84 4.93
N VAL A 131 -5.14 7.07 5.22
CA VAL A 131 -4.48 6.98 6.53
C VAL A 131 -2.97 7.08 6.34
N VAL A 132 -2.27 7.44 7.41
CA VAL A 132 -0.82 7.26 7.51
C VAL A 132 -0.56 5.83 7.93
N TYR A 133 0.25 5.12 7.16
CA TYR A 133 0.65 3.74 7.43
C TYR A 133 2.15 3.72 7.70
N ARG A 134 2.57 3.17 8.83
CA ARG A 134 3.99 2.99 9.16
C ARG A 134 4.28 1.53 9.41
N ASP A 135 5.34 1.07 8.78
CA ASP A 135 5.94 -0.23 9.06
C ASP A 135 7.47 -0.11 9.07
N ARG A 136 8.14 -1.25 9.09
CA ARG A 136 9.59 -1.40 8.98
C ARG A 136 10.22 -0.80 7.71
N GLN A 137 9.46 -0.59 6.64
CA GLN A 137 9.92 0.07 5.40
C GLN A 137 9.79 1.59 5.50
N GLY A 138 9.06 2.08 6.51
CA GLY A 138 8.94 3.49 6.83
C GLY A 138 7.50 3.97 6.79
N ARG A 139 7.36 5.29 6.59
CA ARG A 139 6.09 5.99 6.61
C ARG A 139 5.53 6.14 5.20
N SER A 140 4.29 5.73 5.02
CA SER A 140 3.54 5.85 3.77
C SER A 140 2.12 6.38 4.02
N ARG A 141 1.37 6.58 2.94
CA ARG A 141 -0.07 6.85 2.97
C ARG A 141 -0.77 5.76 2.19
N ALA A 142 -1.83 5.23 2.79
CA ALA A 142 -2.60 4.12 2.26
C ALA A 142 -4.09 4.44 2.34
N LEU A 143 -4.89 3.77 1.50
CA LEU A 143 -6.33 3.69 1.70
C LEU A 143 -6.63 2.57 2.68
N ARG A 144 -7.54 2.78 3.62
CA ARG A 144 -8.05 1.77 4.57
C ARG A 144 -9.57 1.79 4.60
N TYR A 145 -10.19 0.61 4.65
CA TYR A 145 -11.63 0.53 4.90
C TYR A 145 -11.91 0.58 6.41
N ARG A 146 -12.40 1.73 6.90
CA ARG A 146 -12.73 1.93 8.33
C ARG A 146 -11.59 1.43 9.23
N ASP A 147 -11.90 0.48 10.12
CA ASP A 147 -10.96 -0.13 11.06
C ASP A 147 -10.47 -1.52 10.63
N LEU A 148 -10.75 -1.94 9.40
CA LEU A 148 -10.26 -3.22 8.89
C LEU A 148 -8.79 -3.13 8.48
N ASP A 149 -8.09 -4.25 8.60
CA ASP A 149 -6.70 -4.39 8.15
C ASP A 149 -6.65 -4.67 6.63
N VAL A 150 -7.41 -3.91 5.84
CA VAL A 150 -7.43 -3.96 4.37
C VAL A 150 -6.91 -2.64 3.85
N PHE A 151 -5.71 -2.69 3.25
CA PHE A 151 -4.97 -1.52 2.77
C PHE A 151 -4.70 -1.58 1.27
N LEU A 152 -4.80 -0.43 0.60
CA LEU A 152 -4.28 -0.20 -0.74
C LEU A 152 -3.20 0.88 -0.73
N PHE A 153 -2.18 0.72 -1.57
CA PHE A 153 -1.02 1.63 -1.67
C PHE A 153 -0.92 2.30 -3.06
N PRO A 154 -1.95 3.06 -3.48
CA PRO A 154 -2.07 3.54 -4.85
C PRO A 154 -0.99 4.55 -5.26
N ILE A 155 -0.38 5.26 -4.30
CA ILE A 155 0.72 6.20 -4.54
C ILE A 155 1.81 5.59 -5.43
N THR A 156 2.17 4.33 -5.21
CA THR A 156 3.27 3.70 -5.97
C THR A 156 2.80 2.83 -7.14
N MET A 157 1.49 2.65 -7.33
CA MET A 157 0.97 1.73 -8.35
C MET A 157 1.33 2.16 -9.77
N ILE A 158 1.36 3.48 -10.03
CA ILE A 158 1.69 4.02 -11.36
C ILE A 158 3.21 4.08 -11.55
N SER A 159 3.97 4.61 -10.58
CA SER A 159 5.41 4.78 -10.73
C SER A 159 6.14 3.45 -10.96
N ARG A 160 5.83 2.42 -10.17
CA ARG A 160 6.44 1.08 -10.33
C ARG A 160 6.17 0.47 -11.71
N ARG A 161 5.01 0.76 -12.30
CA ARG A 161 4.64 0.26 -13.63
C ARG A 161 5.42 0.96 -14.73
N GLN A 162 5.59 2.28 -14.64
CA GLN A 162 6.38 3.04 -15.58
C GLN A 162 7.87 2.68 -15.49
N GLU A 163 8.39 2.50 -14.26
CA GLU A 163 9.76 2.03 -14.01
C GLU A 163 10.01 0.64 -14.62
N ALA A 164 9.02 -0.24 -14.57
CA ALA A 164 9.09 -1.58 -15.17
C ALA A 164 8.77 -1.60 -16.69
N GLY A 165 8.50 -0.45 -17.31
CA GLY A 165 8.14 -0.36 -18.73
C GLY A 165 6.81 -1.03 -19.10
N SER A 166 5.87 -1.14 -18.15
CA SER A 166 4.56 -1.76 -18.40
C SER A 166 3.68 -0.90 -19.32
N ASP A 167 3.10 -1.53 -20.33
CA ASP A 167 2.13 -0.96 -21.27
C ASP A 167 0.67 -1.03 -20.76
N ARG A 168 0.47 -1.60 -19.57
CA ARG A 168 -0.87 -1.83 -19.03
C ARG A 168 -1.58 -0.52 -18.74
N ARG A 169 -2.78 -0.39 -19.31
CA ARG A 169 -3.69 0.76 -19.17
C ARG A 169 -4.20 0.93 -17.73
N LEU A 170 -4.48 2.17 -17.33
CA LEU A 170 -4.96 2.51 -15.99
C LEU A 170 -6.38 2.03 -15.70
N ARG A 171 -7.26 1.95 -16.72
CA ARG A 171 -8.63 1.46 -16.53
C ARG A 171 -8.69 -0.02 -16.10
N PRO A 172 -8.05 -0.97 -16.81
CA PRO A 172 -7.90 -2.34 -16.32
C PRO A 172 -7.19 -2.44 -14.97
N LEU A 173 -6.21 -1.56 -14.68
CA LEU A 173 -5.59 -1.50 -13.36
C LEU A 173 -6.61 -1.16 -12.27
N PHE A 174 -7.44 -0.15 -12.50
CA PHE A 174 -8.49 0.25 -11.59
C PHE A 174 -9.51 -0.86 -11.36
N ASP A 175 -10.05 -1.41 -12.46
CA ASP A 175 -11.12 -2.40 -12.41
C ASP A 175 -10.68 -3.69 -11.70
N GLU A 176 -9.46 -4.18 -11.98
CA GLU A 176 -8.89 -5.35 -11.29
C GLU A 176 -8.65 -5.06 -9.80
N THR A 177 -8.09 -3.88 -9.46
CA THR A 177 -7.87 -3.51 -8.05
C THR A 177 -9.20 -3.49 -7.28
N VAL A 178 -10.26 -2.96 -7.90
CA VAL A 178 -11.61 -2.95 -7.32
C VAL A 178 -12.16 -4.37 -7.18
N ALA A 179 -12.00 -5.21 -8.20
CA ALA A 179 -12.48 -6.60 -8.21
C ALA A 179 -11.77 -7.47 -7.15
N GLU A 180 -10.47 -7.26 -6.95
CA GLU A 180 -9.68 -7.98 -5.93
C GLU A 180 -9.99 -7.49 -4.52
N THR A 181 -10.20 -6.18 -4.34
CA THR A 181 -10.38 -5.60 -3.01
C THR A 181 -11.81 -5.78 -2.49
N ARG A 182 -12.83 -5.64 -3.35
CA ARG A 182 -14.24 -5.65 -2.91
C ARG A 182 -14.64 -6.90 -2.11
N PRO A 183 -14.25 -8.13 -2.46
CA PRO A 183 -14.58 -9.32 -1.68
C PRO A 183 -14.02 -9.34 -0.26
N LEU A 184 -12.96 -8.56 0.00
CA LEU A 184 -12.35 -8.38 1.32
C LEU A 184 -13.15 -7.40 2.20
N LEU A 185 -14.03 -6.59 1.60
CA LEU A 185 -14.82 -5.59 2.29
C LEU A 185 -16.17 -6.16 2.77
N PRO A 186 -16.71 -5.71 3.91
CA PRO A 186 -18.04 -6.08 4.36
C PRO A 186 -19.09 -5.77 3.29
N GLY A 187 -19.97 -6.72 3.03
CA GLY A 187 -20.99 -6.59 1.98
C GLY A 187 -20.53 -7.01 0.58
N GLY A 188 -19.23 -7.24 0.34
CA GLY A 188 -18.69 -7.55 -0.99
C GLY A 188 -19.07 -8.91 -1.55
N LYS A 189 -19.42 -9.89 -0.70
CA LYS A 189 -19.77 -11.26 -1.09
C LYS A 189 -21.19 -11.41 -1.66
N TRP A 190 -22.04 -10.40 -1.54
CA TRP A 190 -23.46 -10.47 -1.93
C TRP A 190 -23.74 -10.00 -3.36
N PHE A 191 -22.72 -9.52 -4.07
CA PHE A 191 -22.84 -8.96 -5.43
C PHE A 191 -22.06 -9.77 -6.47
N GLN A 192 -21.89 -11.08 -6.24
CA GLN A 192 -21.32 -12.02 -7.23
C GLN A 192 -22.41 -12.64 -8.09
#